data_AF-A0A7X6WT06-F1
#
_entry.id   AF-A0A7X6WT06-F1
#
_cell.length_a   1.000
_cell.length_b   1.000
_cell.length_c   1.000
_cell.angle_alpha   90.00
_cell.angle_beta   90.00
_cell.angle_gamma   90.00
#
_symmetry.space_group_name_H-M   'P 1'
#
loop_
_entity.id
_entity.type
_entity.pdbx_description
1 polymer ?
#
loop_
_entity_poly.entity_id
_entity_poly.type
_entity_poly.pdbx_seq_one_letter_code
_entity_poly.pdbx_strand_id
1 'polypeptide(L)' 'MEIFQSIILGIVQGLGEFLPISSTAHLILVPYFAGWKDPGLAFDVAMHAGTLLAVI' A
#
# COMPACT_ATOMS: atom_id res chain seq x y z
N MET A 1 11.45 3.66 -5.93
CA MET A 1 10.46 4.16 -4.96
C MET A 1 11.24 4.69 -3.78
N GLU A 2 11.01 5.93 -3.41
CA GLU A 2 11.71 6.55 -2.28
C GLU A 2 11.16 6.01 -0.96
N ILE A 3 12.00 5.97 0.08
CA ILE A 3 11.60 5.49 1.42
C ILE A 3 10.36 6.24 1.91
N PHE A 4 10.28 7.54 1.65
CA PHE A 4 9.14 8.38 1.99
C PHE A 4 7.82 7.89 1.34
N GLN A 5 7.87 7.50 0.07
CA GLN A 5 6.70 6.98 -0.66
C GLN A 5 6.27 5.63 -0.07
N SER A 6 7.23 4.75 0.24
CA SER A 6 6.96 3.45 0.85
C SER A 6 6.31 3.59 2.23
N ILE A 7 6.72 4.57 3.04
CA ILE A 7 6.10 4.84 4.35
C ILE A 7 4.64 5.28 4.18
N ILE A 8 4.37 6.20 3.26
CA ILE A 8 3.00 6.67 2.99
C ILE A 8 2.12 5.51 2.52
N LEU A 9 2.58 4.72 1.56
CA LEU A 9 1.82 3.58 1.05
C LEU A 9 1.63 2.49 2.11
N GLY A 10 2.60 2.28 3.00
CA GLY A 10 2.47 1.37 4.14
C GLY A 10 1.38 1.82 5.12
N ILE A 11 1.29 3.13 5.41
CA ILE A 11 0.19 3.69 6.24
C ILE A 11 -1.15 3.49 5.53
N VAL A 12 -1.22 3.79 4.23
CA VAL A 12 -2.44 3.63 3.42
C VAL A 12 -2.90 2.17 3.40
N GLN A 13 -1.99 1.21 3.15
CA GLN A 13 -2.30 -0.21 3.21
C GLN A 13 -2.76 -0.62 4.61
N GLY A 14 -2.01 -0.25 5.65
CA GLY A 14 -2.31 -0.64 7.02
C GLY A 14 -3.69 -0.14 7.49
N LEU A 15 -4.09 1.06 7.07
CA LEU A 15 -5.44 1.56 7.35
C LEU A 15 -6.49 0.90 6.46
N GLY A 16 -6.21 0.76 5.16
CA GLY A 16 -7.16 0.28 4.16
C GLY A 16 -7.45 -1.21 4.23
N GLU A 17 -6.53 -2.04 4.69
CA GLU A 17 -6.68 -3.51 4.70
C GLU A 17 -7.75 -3.97 5.70
N PHE A 18 -7.88 -3.27 6.83
CA PHE A 18 -8.86 -3.61 7.87
C PHE A 18 -10.20 -2.91 7.66
N LEU A 19 -10.28 -1.99 6.70
CA LEU A 19 -11.50 -1.29 6.33
C LEU A 19 -12.07 -1.91 5.05
N PRO A 20 -13.40 -2.07 4.92
CA PRO A 20 -14.02 -2.63 3.71
C PRO A 20 -14.09 -1.58 2.57
N ILE A 21 -12.94 -1.03 2.18
CA ILE A 21 -12.81 0.09 1.22
C ILE A 21 -11.85 -0.20 0.05
N SER A 22 -11.38 -1.45 -0.09
CA SER A 22 -10.38 -1.89 -1.09
C SER A 22 -9.00 -1.24 -0.92
N SER A 23 -8.10 -1.91 -0.20
CA SER A 23 -6.70 -1.49 -0.01
C SER A 23 -5.92 -1.41 -1.33
N THR A 24 -6.13 -2.38 -2.24
CA THR A 24 -5.49 -2.40 -3.58
C THR A 24 -5.82 -1.16 -4.40
N ALA A 25 -7.06 -0.67 -4.36
CA ALA A 25 -7.44 0.54 -5.09
C ALA A 25 -6.62 1.76 -4.59
N HIS A 26 -6.39 1.86 -3.28
CA HIS A 26 -5.64 2.97 -2.70
C HIS A 26 -4.13 2.87 -3.03
N LEU A 27 -3.56 1.66 -3.07
CA LEU A 27 -2.16 1.46 -3.51
C LEU A 27 -1.92 1.85 -4.98
N ILE A 28 -2.96 1.90 -5.81
CA ILE A 28 -2.88 2.37 -7.20
C ILE A 28 -3.19 3.87 -7.29
N LEU A 29 -4.25 4.33 -6.60
CA LEU A 29 -4.73 5.71 -6.69
C LEU A 29 -3.77 6.70 -6.02
N VAL A 30 -3.15 6.36 -4.89
CA VAL A 30 -2.22 7.27 -4.20
C VAL A 30 -1.00 7.58 -5.08
N PRO A 31 -0.28 6.59 -5.65
CA PRO A 31 0.79 6.86 -6.60
C PRO A 31 0.31 7.61 -7.84
N TYR A 32 -0.86 7.26 -8.38
CA TYR A 32 -1.42 7.92 -9.56
C TYR A 32 -1.65 9.42 -9.33
N PHE A 33 -2.31 9.81 -8.23
CA PHE A 33 -2.56 11.21 -7.91
C PHE A 33 -1.29 11.96 -7.50
N ALA A 34 -0.33 11.28 -6.89
CA ALA A 34 0.95 11.87 -6.47
C ALA A 34 1.99 11.93 -7.61
N GLY A 35 1.68 11.42 -8.80
CA GLY A 35 2.62 11.35 -9.93
C GLY A 35 3.80 10.40 -9.68
N TRP A 36 3.63 9.42 -8.80
CA TRP A 36 4.67 8.44 -8.48
C TRP A 36 4.66 7.28 -9.46
N LYS A 37 5.81 6.64 -9.60
CA LYS A 37 5.90 5.39 -10.35
C LYS A 37 5.12 4.30 -9.63
N ASP A 38 4.44 3.47 -10.40
CA ASP A 38 3.76 2.28 -9.90
C ASP A 38 4.72 1.41 -9.06
N PRO A 39 4.36 1.06 -7.82
CA PRO A 39 5.11 0.16 -6.95
C PRO A 39 5.36 -1.23 -7.55
N GLY A 40 4.42 -1.71 -8.37
CA GLY A 40 4.38 -3.05 -8.94
C GLY A 40 3.91 -4.14 -7.97
N LEU A 41 3.54 -5.28 -8.55
CA LEU A 41 2.95 -6.42 -7.85
C LEU A 41 3.78 -6.93 -6.65
N ALA A 42 5.11 -6.90 -6.76
CA ALA A 42 5.98 -7.36 -5.68
C ALA A 42 5.84 -6.51 -4.42
N PHE A 43 5.62 -5.19 -4.59
CA PHE A 43 5.39 -4.29 -3.48
C PHE A 43 4.01 -4.54 -2.86
N ASP A 44 2.97 -4.70 -3.68
CA ASP A 44 1.62 -5.01 -3.19
C ASP A 44 1.60 -6.28 -2.35
N VAL A 45 2.27 -7.34 -2.82
CA VAL A 45 2.38 -8.60 -2.08
C VAL A 45 3.14 -8.41 -0.76
N ALA A 46 4.23 -7.62 -0.76
CA ALA A 46 4.97 -7.32 0.47
C ALA A 46 4.12 -6.54 1.48
N MET A 47 3.30 -5.61 1.01
CA MET A 47 2.37 -4.83 1.82
C MET A 47 1.28 -5.70 2.46
N HIS A 48 0.68 -6.62 1.69
CA HIS A 48 -0.31 -7.58 2.22
C HIS A 48 0.34 -8.59 3.19
N ALA A 49 1.57 -9.01 2.94
CA ALA A 49 2.31 -9.84 3.89
C ALA A 49 2.56 -9.09 5.21
N GLY A 50 2.85 -7.78 5.15
CA GLY A 50 3.00 -6.93 6.33
C GLY A 50 1.72 -6.83 7.15
N THR A 51 0.56 -6.62 6.51
CA THR A 51 -0.73 -6.56 7.22
C THR A 51 -1.18 -7.92 7.74
N LEU A 52 -0.88 -9.01 7.03
CA LEU A 52 -1.08 -10.38 7.52
C LEU A 52 -0.28 -10.62 8.81
N LEU A 53 1.01 -10.25 8.83
CA LEU A 53 1.85 -10.35 10.02
C LEU A 53 1.40 -9.45 11.16
N ALA A 54 0.71 -8.34 10.88
CA ALA A 54 0.15 -7.49 11.92
C ALA A 54 -1.08 -8.11 12.62
N VAL A 55 -1.74 -9.08 11.97
CA VAL A 55 -2.92 -9.78 12.50
C VAL A 55 -2.56 -11.04 13.29
N ILE A 56 -1.53 -11.77 12.83
CA ILE A 56 -1.10 -13.06 13.42
C ILE A 56 -0.17 -12.81 14.62
#